data_AF-A0A374UPS8-F1
#
_entry.id   AF-A0A374UPS8-F1
#
_cell.length_a   1.000
_cell.length_b   1.000
_cell.length_c   1.000
_cell.angle_alpha   90.00
_cell.angle_beta   90.00
_cell.angle_gamma   90.00
#
_symmetry.space_group_name_H-M   'P 1'
#
loop_
_entity.id
_entity.type
_entity.pdbx_description
1 polymer ?
#
loop_
_entity_poly.entity_id
_entity_poly.type
_entity_poly.pdbx_seq_one_letter_code
_entity_poly.pdbx_strand_id
1 'polypeptide(L)'
;MKAIRLHIKQNSANYKKEETVQCRMTYPLPPYSTVIGAIHKACGYTTYHPMQVSVQGKYGSLKTKMYKDDCFLNSLKDDRNTLVKMKNPDMLSSAYQVVAVGNKSEESGSASFKDGVKIKVVNEKLLNEYRSLIRTNKRFGKHKNIIDKKKAKLKEMKADENISPEEVKCYRKRIKYIESIFKELKRVKYTVPFSHFRTLAKGPKYYEILCDIELVIHIVTDDNTMNDIMENIGNLTAIGRGEDFVEVLECAQTELTEVDEDVDYEKDDFDVYMPVEYYEENQSDMDIISKTDGGYAGGTKYFMPKDYVVEQIKGGMRKRVFNRVPVIFCQINYLDSGCKGIMLDKSENGIYTVLLA
;
A
#
# COMPACT_ATOMS: atom_id res chain seq x y z
N MET A 1 18.25 4.71 32.19
CA MET A 1 17.50 5.55 31.21
C MET A 1 16.02 5.22 31.35
N LYS A 2 15.09 6.20 31.38
CA LYS A 2 13.65 5.90 31.50
C LYS A 2 13.06 5.45 30.16
N ALA A 3 12.17 4.46 30.20
CA ALA A 3 11.44 3.96 29.04
C ALA A 3 10.03 3.52 29.42
N ILE A 4 9.16 3.36 28.43
CA ILE A 4 7.87 2.69 28.57
C ILE A 4 8.00 1.27 28.03
N ARG A 5 7.67 0.26 28.84
CA ARG A 5 7.50 -1.13 28.42
C ARG A 5 6.02 -1.35 28.11
N LEU A 6 5.75 -1.83 26.90
CA LEU A 6 4.43 -2.14 26.40
C LEU A 6 4.37 -3.62 25.98
N HIS A 7 3.60 -4.44 26.69
CA HIS A 7 3.37 -5.85 26.38
C HIS A 7 1.99 -6.02 25.78
N ILE A 8 1.93 -6.56 24.56
CA ILE A 8 0.69 -6.66 23.78
C ILE A 8 0.56 -8.01 23.08
N LYS A 9 -0.69 -8.37 22.78
CA LYS A 9 -1.03 -9.51 21.92
C LYS A 9 -1.91 -9.09 20.76
N GLN A 10 -1.75 -9.78 19.63
CA GLN A 10 -2.63 -9.71 18.48
C GLN A 10 -2.94 -11.13 17.99
N ASN A 11 -4.22 -11.47 17.85
CA ASN A 11 -4.63 -12.77 17.31
C ASN A 11 -4.12 -12.96 15.87
N SER A 12 -4.15 -11.88 15.09
CA SER A 12 -3.58 -11.88 13.76
C SER A 12 -3.20 -10.48 13.32
N ALA A 13 -2.12 -10.35 12.55
CA ALA A 13 -1.74 -9.07 11.95
C ALA A 13 -1.06 -9.25 10.59
N ASN A 14 -1.01 -8.17 9.83
CA ASN A 14 -0.06 -8.02 8.74
C ASN A 14 0.63 -6.65 8.84
N TYR A 15 1.93 -6.71 8.99
CA TYR A 15 2.84 -5.59 9.00
C TYR A 15 3.38 -5.42 7.58
N LYS A 16 2.56 -4.80 6.72
CA LYS A 16 2.78 -4.80 5.27
C LYS A 16 4.20 -4.42 4.89
N LYS A 17 4.88 -5.31 4.17
CA LYS A 17 6.16 -5.02 3.54
C LYS A 17 5.96 -4.08 2.36
N GLU A 18 6.73 -3.01 2.33
CA GLU A 18 6.71 -2.05 1.22
C GLU A 18 7.08 -2.74 -0.10
N GLU A 19 6.64 -2.19 -1.23
CA GLU A 19 6.90 -2.71 -2.60
C GLU A 19 6.24 -4.06 -2.93
N THR A 20 5.59 -4.72 -1.97
CA THR A 20 4.86 -5.98 -2.20
C THR A 20 3.41 -5.71 -2.66
N VAL A 21 3.23 -5.57 -3.97
CA VAL A 21 1.95 -5.13 -4.57
C VAL A 21 1.01 -6.28 -4.92
N GLN A 22 1.52 -7.37 -5.48
CA GLN A 22 0.71 -8.50 -5.96
C GLN A 22 0.49 -9.56 -4.88
N CYS A 23 1.58 -10.02 -4.27
CA CYS A 23 1.55 -10.81 -3.05
C CYS A 23 1.86 -9.85 -1.91
N ARG A 24 0.86 -9.53 -1.08
CA ARG A 24 1.08 -8.59 0.03
C ARG A 24 1.75 -9.36 1.16
N MET A 25 3.04 -9.11 1.33
CA MET A 25 3.86 -9.78 2.34
C MET A 25 3.85 -9.01 3.65
N THR A 26 4.26 -9.67 4.72
CA THR A 26 4.40 -9.07 6.06
C THR A 26 5.85 -9.10 6.53
N TYR A 27 6.25 -8.10 7.30
CA TYR A 27 7.39 -8.22 8.21
C TYR A 27 7.06 -9.21 9.34
N PRO A 28 8.06 -9.89 9.94
CA PRO A 28 7.84 -10.85 11.02
C PRO A 28 7.38 -10.20 12.35
N LEU A 29 7.71 -8.93 12.57
CA LEU A 29 7.28 -8.08 13.69
C LEU A 29 6.89 -6.70 13.10
N PRO A 30 6.20 -5.82 13.84
CA PRO A 30 5.83 -4.51 13.29
C PRO A 30 7.06 -3.63 13.06
N PRO A 31 7.19 -2.96 11.90
CA PRO A 31 8.27 -2.00 11.70
C PRO A 31 8.12 -0.81 12.64
N TYR A 32 9.23 -0.15 12.98
CA TYR A 32 9.24 0.99 13.91
C TYR A 32 8.22 2.07 13.53
N SER A 33 8.14 2.47 12.26
CA SER A 33 7.15 3.43 11.76
C SER A 33 5.69 3.04 12.01
N THR A 34 5.38 1.75 12.03
CA THR A 34 4.02 1.26 12.31
C THR A 34 3.71 1.34 13.80
N VAL A 35 4.67 1.01 14.65
CA VAL A 35 4.54 1.18 16.11
C VAL A 35 4.37 2.66 16.46
N ILE A 36 5.29 3.51 15.99
CA ILE A 36 5.28 4.96 16.20
C ILE A 36 3.95 5.55 15.71
N GLY A 37 3.49 5.16 14.52
CA GLY A 37 2.22 5.62 13.97
C GLY A 37 1.00 5.17 14.78
N ALA A 38 1.02 3.97 15.36
CA ALA A 38 -0.05 3.48 16.23
C ALA A 38 -0.11 4.27 17.55
N ILE A 39 1.05 4.55 18.16
CA ILE A 39 1.15 5.35 19.38
C ILE A 39 0.70 6.79 19.14
N HIS A 40 1.14 7.42 18.04
CA HIS A 40 0.69 8.76 17.66
C HIS A 40 -0.83 8.82 17.48
N LYS A 41 -1.42 7.78 16.89
CA LYS A 41 -2.87 7.68 16.74
C LYS A 41 -3.58 7.53 18.09
N ALA A 42 -3.04 6.73 19.01
CA ALA A 42 -3.59 6.54 20.34
C ALA A 42 -3.59 7.85 21.16
N CYS A 43 -2.52 8.65 21.04
CA CYS A 43 -2.39 9.95 21.71
C CYS A 43 -3.09 11.10 20.96
N GLY A 44 -3.62 10.85 19.76
CA GLY A 44 -4.31 11.88 18.97
C GLY A 44 -3.39 12.95 18.36
N TYR A 45 -2.09 12.66 18.20
CA TYR A 45 -1.12 13.63 17.70
C TYR A 45 -1.36 14.00 16.22
N THR A 46 -1.27 15.30 15.94
CA THR A 46 -1.30 15.86 14.58
C THR A 46 0.08 16.22 14.04
N THR A 47 1.06 16.29 14.93
CA THR A 47 2.47 16.57 14.66
C THR A 47 3.32 15.34 15.00
N TYR A 48 4.53 15.29 14.45
CA TYR A 48 5.45 14.19 14.75
C TYR A 48 6.18 14.44 16.08
N HIS A 49 6.10 13.46 16.97
CA HIS A 49 6.81 13.42 18.25
C HIS A 49 7.95 12.40 18.14
N PRO A 50 9.22 12.83 18.17
CA PRO A 50 10.36 11.93 18.06
C PRO A 50 10.39 10.90 19.21
N MET A 51 10.61 9.63 18.85
CA MET A 51 10.78 8.55 19.81
C MET A 51 11.72 7.49 19.24
N GLN A 52 12.47 6.84 20.13
CA GLN A 52 13.23 5.63 19.84
C GLN A 52 12.41 4.43 20.28
N VAL A 53 12.49 3.36 19.51
CA VAL A 53 11.67 2.16 19.75
C VAL A 53 12.54 0.91 19.65
N SER A 54 12.43 0.03 20.63
CA SER A 54 12.86 -1.37 20.54
C SER A 54 11.63 -2.25 20.30
N VAL A 55 11.73 -3.20 19.38
CA VAL A 55 10.65 -4.14 19.06
C VAL A 55 11.19 -5.54 19.19
N GLN A 56 10.55 -6.31 20.06
CA GLN A 56 10.80 -7.73 20.23
C GLN A 56 9.47 -8.48 20.32
N GLY A 57 9.46 -9.73 19.93
CA GLY A 57 8.26 -10.54 20.03
C GLY A 57 8.37 -11.90 19.36
N LYS A 58 7.24 -12.60 19.33
CA LYS A 58 7.11 -13.89 18.66
C LYS A 58 5.74 -14.00 18.01
N TYR A 59 5.63 -14.89 17.05
CA TYR A 59 4.37 -15.23 16.40
C TYR A 59 4.27 -16.75 16.25
N GLY A 60 3.06 -17.30 16.38
CA GLY A 60 2.85 -18.75 16.30
C GLY A 60 2.96 -19.30 14.88
N SER A 61 2.33 -18.64 13.89
CA SER A 61 2.39 -19.12 12.50
C SER A 61 2.19 -18.02 11.45
N LEU A 62 2.73 -18.25 10.24
CA LEU A 62 2.50 -17.45 9.05
C LEU A 62 1.50 -18.16 8.13
N LYS A 63 0.34 -17.54 7.88
CA LYS A 63 -0.70 -18.08 6.99
C LYS A 63 -0.78 -17.27 5.71
N THR A 64 -0.98 -17.95 4.58
CA THR A 64 -1.25 -17.30 3.29
C THR A 64 -2.75 -17.37 2.98
N LYS A 65 -3.43 -16.22 3.01
CA LYS A 65 -4.85 -16.11 2.68
C LYS A 65 -5.05 -15.70 1.23
N MET A 66 -5.74 -16.53 0.46
CA MET A 66 -6.17 -16.18 -0.89
C MET A 66 -7.33 -15.18 -0.83
N TYR A 67 -7.27 -14.13 -1.64
CA TYR A 67 -8.38 -13.24 -1.92
C TYR A 67 -8.56 -13.05 -3.42
N LYS A 68 -9.74 -12.60 -3.81
CA LYS A 68 -10.09 -12.35 -5.20
C LYS A 68 -9.86 -10.89 -5.52
N ASP A 69 -8.97 -10.62 -6.45
CA ASP A 69 -8.68 -9.26 -6.90
C ASP A 69 -9.49 -8.91 -8.15
N ASP A 70 -10.08 -7.72 -8.09
CA ASP A 70 -10.90 -7.15 -9.16
C ASP A 70 -10.03 -6.17 -9.98
N CYS A 71 -9.49 -6.67 -11.09
CA CYS A 71 -8.59 -5.92 -11.98
C CYS A 71 -9.37 -5.23 -13.09
N PHE A 72 -9.50 -3.91 -13.01
CA PHE A 72 -10.10 -3.10 -14.08
C PHE A 72 -9.09 -2.86 -15.20
N LEU A 73 -9.42 -3.32 -16.41
CA LEU A 73 -8.59 -3.13 -17.59
C LEU A 73 -8.79 -1.73 -18.20
N ASN A 74 -7.68 -1.13 -18.63
CA ASN A 74 -7.68 0.18 -19.32
C ASN A 74 -8.32 0.14 -20.71
N SER A 75 -8.50 -1.05 -21.28
CA SER A 75 -9.12 -1.25 -22.58
C SER A 75 -10.23 -2.28 -22.48
N LEU A 76 -11.33 -1.99 -23.18
CA LEU A 76 -12.42 -2.93 -23.37
C LEU A 76 -12.02 -3.90 -24.48
N LYS A 77 -11.16 -4.87 -24.15
CA LYS A 77 -10.83 -5.96 -25.07
C LYS A 77 -11.92 -7.02 -25.03
N ASP A 78 -12.24 -7.51 -26.21
CA ASP A 78 -13.05 -8.70 -26.44
C ASP A 78 -12.22 -9.92 -25.99
N ASP A 79 -12.43 -10.37 -24.76
CA ASP A 79 -11.68 -11.42 -24.09
C ASP A 79 -12.59 -12.11 -23.04
N ARG A 80 -12.09 -13.13 -22.34
CA ARG A 80 -12.78 -13.96 -21.33
C ARG A 80 -13.11 -13.24 -20.01
N ASN A 81 -13.24 -11.92 -20.06
CA ASN A 81 -13.42 -11.04 -18.91
C ASN A 81 -14.90 -10.67 -18.71
N THR A 82 -15.20 -9.82 -17.73
CA THR A 82 -16.56 -9.36 -17.44
C THR A 82 -16.73 -7.90 -17.85
N LEU A 83 -17.77 -7.57 -18.61
CA LEU A 83 -18.17 -6.19 -18.84
C LEU A 83 -18.96 -5.69 -17.64
N VAL A 84 -18.52 -4.58 -17.06
CA VAL A 84 -19.17 -3.96 -15.90
C VAL A 84 -19.44 -2.47 -16.16
N LYS A 85 -20.48 -1.95 -15.49
CA LYS A 85 -20.77 -0.52 -15.41
C LYS A 85 -20.48 -0.03 -13.99
N MET A 86 -19.51 0.86 -13.87
CA MET A 86 -19.12 1.55 -12.64
C MET A 86 -20.20 2.54 -12.22
N LYS A 87 -20.44 2.69 -10.91
CA LYS A 87 -21.25 3.80 -10.39
C LYS A 87 -20.54 5.15 -10.55
N ASN A 88 -19.22 5.17 -10.31
CA ASN A 88 -18.37 6.33 -10.50
C ASN A 88 -17.14 5.89 -11.33
N PRO A 89 -16.89 6.49 -12.50
CA PRO A 89 -15.77 6.10 -13.37
C PRO A 89 -14.39 6.45 -12.80
N ASP A 90 -14.33 7.41 -11.87
CA ASP A 90 -13.08 7.89 -11.27
C ASP A 90 -12.70 7.08 -10.02
N MET A 91 -13.61 6.24 -9.50
CA MET A 91 -13.39 5.41 -8.32
C MET A 91 -13.45 3.93 -8.66
N LEU A 92 -12.27 3.29 -8.77
CA LEU A 92 -12.15 1.84 -8.94
C LEU A 92 -12.54 1.14 -7.65
N SER A 93 -13.79 0.68 -7.57
CA SER A 93 -14.36 0.01 -6.41
C SER A 93 -15.16 -1.22 -6.81
N SER A 94 -15.47 -2.09 -5.85
CA SER A 94 -16.36 -3.24 -6.04
C SER A 94 -17.82 -2.84 -6.31
N ALA A 95 -18.16 -1.54 -6.24
CA ALA A 95 -19.49 -1.01 -6.49
C ALA A 95 -19.75 -0.85 -8.00
N TYR A 96 -19.80 -1.97 -8.72
CA TYR A 96 -20.14 -2.04 -10.13
C TYR A 96 -21.36 -2.93 -10.40
N GLN A 97 -22.02 -2.71 -11.53
CA GLN A 97 -23.07 -3.58 -12.05
C GLN A 97 -22.51 -4.46 -13.14
N VAL A 98 -22.73 -5.78 -13.03
CA VAL A 98 -22.35 -6.73 -14.07
C VAL A 98 -23.28 -6.58 -15.27
N VAL A 99 -22.72 -6.35 -16.45
CA VAL A 99 -23.48 -6.19 -17.70
C VAL A 99 -23.52 -7.52 -18.44
N ALA A 100 -22.35 -8.10 -18.69
CA ALA A 100 -22.21 -9.37 -19.38
C ALA A 100 -20.89 -10.05 -19.01
N VAL A 101 -20.84 -11.38 -19.07
CA VAL A 101 -19.64 -12.18 -18.78
C VAL A 101 -19.22 -12.89 -20.06
N GLY A 102 -17.95 -12.80 -20.45
CA GLY A 102 -17.41 -13.61 -21.55
C GLY A 102 -17.35 -15.09 -21.15
N ASN A 103 -17.84 -15.98 -22.02
CA ASN A 103 -17.77 -17.42 -21.78
C ASN A 103 -16.32 -17.91 -21.87
N LYS A 104 -15.95 -18.80 -20.94
CA LYS A 104 -14.60 -19.37 -20.82
C LYS A 104 -14.43 -20.73 -21.51
N SER A 105 -15.41 -21.21 -22.28
CA SER A 105 -15.34 -22.53 -22.92
C SER A 105 -14.12 -22.64 -23.84
N GLU A 106 -13.50 -23.82 -23.85
CA GLU A 106 -12.16 -24.15 -24.38
C GLU A 106 -11.96 -23.92 -25.90
N GLU A 107 -13.01 -23.54 -26.62
CA GLU A 107 -12.94 -23.26 -28.06
C GLU A 107 -12.32 -21.89 -28.35
N SER A 108 -11.18 -21.93 -29.03
CA SER A 108 -10.44 -20.78 -29.56
C SER A 108 -11.36 -19.70 -30.16
N GLY A 109 -11.31 -18.50 -29.61
CA GLY A 109 -12.02 -17.30 -30.09
C GLY A 109 -12.30 -16.30 -28.98
N SER A 110 -12.14 -15.01 -29.27
CA SER A 110 -12.44 -13.92 -28.33
C SER A 110 -13.95 -13.71 -28.16
N ALA A 111 -14.40 -13.50 -26.92
CA ALA A 111 -15.78 -13.11 -26.64
C ALA A 111 -16.00 -11.64 -27.01
N SER A 112 -17.07 -11.33 -27.73
CA SER A 112 -17.37 -9.95 -28.15
C SER A 112 -18.64 -9.42 -27.49
N PHE A 113 -18.50 -8.41 -26.64
CA PHE A 113 -19.65 -7.74 -26.02
C PHE A 113 -20.43 -6.91 -27.03
N LYS A 114 -19.71 -6.33 -28.00
CA LYS A 114 -20.29 -5.53 -29.08
C LYS A 114 -21.16 -6.41 -29.99
N ASP A 115 -20.61 -7.53 -30.45
CA ASP A 115 -21.26 -8.38 -31.46
C ASP A 115 -22.12 -9.49 -30.83
N GLY A 116 -22.03 -9.69 -29.50
CA GLY A 116 -22.86 -10.65 -28.76
C GLY A 116 -22.36 -12.09 -28.84
N VAL A 117 -21.11 -12.27 -29.26
CA VAL A 117 -20.51 -13.58 -29.50
C VAL A 117 -19.90 -14.12 -28.21
N LYS A 118 -20.28 -15.34 -27.82
CA LYS A 118 -19.73 -16.05 -26.65
C LYS A 118 -19.85 -15.25 -25.33
N ILE A 119 -20.97 -14.55 -25.11
CA ILE A 119 -21.24 -13.82 -23.85
C ILE A 119 -22.48 -14.36 -23.14
N LYS A 120 -22.44 -14.39 -21.81
CA LYS A 120 -23.61 -14.51 -20.95
C LYS A 120 -24.09 -13.13 -20.55
N VAL A 121 -25.27 -12.73 -21.03
CA VAL A 121 -25.87 -11.43 -20.70
C VAL A 121 -26.49 -11.49 -19.31
N VAL A 122 -26.13 -10.54 -18.45
CA VAL A 122 -26.69 -10.40 -17.08
C VAL A 122 -27.67 -9.24 -17.04
N ASN A 123 -27.35 -8.13 -17.72
CA ASN A 123 -28.22 -6.97 -17.80
C ASN A 123 -28.32 -6.47 -19.24
N GLU A 124 -29.45 -6.77 -19.89
CA GLU A 124 -29.70 -6.42 -21.29
C GLU A 124 -29.81 -4.91 -21.52
N LYS A 125 -30.44 -4.18 -20.59
CA LYS A 125 -30.59 -2.72 -20.69
C LYS A 125 -29.23 -2.03 -20.75
N LEU A 126 -28.31 -2.42 -19.87
CA LEU A 126 -26.95 -1.86 -19.84
C LEU A 126 -26.11 -2.31 -21.05
N LEU A 127 -26.33 -3.52 -21.55
CA LEU A 127 -25.64 -3.99 -22.75
C LEU A 127 -26.08 -3.20 -23.99
N ASN A 128 -27.37 -2.89 -24.10
CA ASN A 128 -27.92 -2.08 -25.18
C ASN A 128 -27.43 -0.63 -25.10
N GLU A 129 -27.34 -0.06 -23.89
CA GLU A 129 -26.70 1.24 -23.65
C GLU A 129 -25.25 1.22 -24.14
N TYR A 130 -24.45 0.24 -23.72
CA TYR A 130 -23.06 0.08 -24.16
C TYR A 130 -22.92 0.02 -25.70
N ARG A 131 -23.73 -0.82 -26.35
CA ARG A 131 -23.76 -0.94 -27.83
C ARG A 131 -24.18 0.36 -28.51
N SER A 132 -25.11 1.11 -27.92
CA SER A 132 -25.54 2.41 -28.44
C SER A 132 -24.40 3.44 -28.40
N LEU A 133 -23.57 3.41 -27.35
CA LEU A 133 -22.41 4.30 -27.21
C LEU A 133 -21.33 3.99 -28.26
N ILE A 134 -21.08 2.71 -28.55
CA ILE A 134 -20.19 2.31 -29.65
C ILE A 134 -20.68 2.87 -30.99
N ARG A 135 -21.98 2.72 -31.29
CA ARG A 135 -22.59 3.26 -32.52
C ARG A 135 -22.46 4.78 -32.58
N THR A 136 -22.66 5.46 -31.45
CA THR A 136 -22.52 6.91 -31.31
C THR A 136 -21.08 7.36 -31.59
N ASN A 137 -20.08 6.65 -31.07
CA ASN A 137 -18.67 6.96 -31.36
C ASN A 137 -18.33 6.79 -32.85
N LYS A 138 -18.88 5.77 -33.52
CA LYS A 138 -18.72 5.60 -34.98
C LYS A 138 -19.27 6.82 -35.75
N ARG A 139 -20.43 7.37 -35.34
CA ARG A 139 -20.99 8.60 -35.94
C ARG A 139 -20.09 9.81 -35.70
N PHE A 140 -19.57 9.98 -34.49
CA PHE A 140 -18.58 11.03 -34.20
C PHE A 140 -17.30 10.89 -35.04
N GLY A 141 -16.87 9.66 -35.34
CA GLY A 141 -15.77 9.41 -36.28
C GLY A 141 -16.03 9.97 -37.69
N LYS A 142 -17.23 9.75 -38.23
CA LYS A 142 -17.63 10.34 -39.53
C LYS A 142 -17.63 11.87 -39.50
N HIS A 143 -18.16 12.47 -38.43
CA HIS A 143 -18.17 13.93 -38.28
C HIS A 143 -16.75 14.51 -38.11
N LYS A 144 -15.86 13.78 -37.43
CA LYS A 144 -14.45 14.16 -37.32
C LYS A 144 -13.77 14.23 -38.70
N ASN A 145 -14.03 13.25 -39.57
CA ASN A 145 -13.51 13.27 -40.94
C ASN A 145 -13.95 14.52 -41.73
N ILE A 146 -15.17 15.03 -41.50
CA ILE A 146 -15.65 16.28 -42.12
C ILE A 146 -14.88 17.49 -41.59
N ILE A 147 -14.63 17.54 -40.28
CA ILE A 147 -13.81 18.59 -39.65
C ILE A 147 -12.39 18.56 -40.21
N ASP A 148 -11.82 17.37 -40.36
CA ASP A 148 -10.47 17.19 -40.91
C ASP A 148 -10.38 17.63 -42.38
N LYS A 149 -11.41 17.37 -43.20
CA LYS A 149 -11.51 17.94 -44.56
C LYS A 149 -11.56 19.46 -44.54
N LYS A 150 -12.32 20.08 -43.62
CA LYS A 150 -12.36 21.55 -43.49
C LYS A 150 -11.01 22.13 -43.06
N LYS A 151 -10.24 21.42 -42.23
CA LYS A 151 -8.86 21.80 -41.88
C LYS A 151 -7.90 21.67 -43.04
N ALA A 152 -8.02 20.64 -43.87
CA ALA A 152 -7.24 20.50 -45.09
C ALA A 152 -7.50 21.71 -46.02
N LYS A 153 -8.78 22.05 -46.24
CA LYS A 153 -9.16 23.26 -46.98
C LYS A 153 -8.60 24.55 -46.38
N LEU A 154 -8.56 24.69 -45.04
CA LEU A 154 -7.92 25.84 -44.39
C LEU A 154 -6.41 25.91 -44.68
N LYS A 155 -5.73 24.78 -44.87
CA LYS A 155 -4.31 24.78 -45.26
C LYS A 155 -4.14 25.23 -46.71
N GLU A 156 -4.99 24.75 -47.61
CA GLU A 156 -5.02 25.18 -49.01
C GLU A 156 -5.29 26.69 -49.11
N MET A 157 -6.28 27.20 -48.37
CA MET A 157 -6.62 28.64 -48.37
C MET A 157 -5.52 29.54 -47.79
N LYS A 158 -4.55 28.99 -47.07
CA LYS A 158 -3.39 29.74 -46.57
C LYS A 158 -2.24 29.78 -47.57
N ALA A 159 -2.22 28.85 -48.51
CA ALA A 159 -1.19 28.74 -49.54
C ALA A 159 -1.56 29.52 -50.81
N ASP A 160 -2.84 29.86 -50.99
CA ASP A 160 -3.34 30.66 -52.10
C ASP A 160 -3.19 32.16 -51.78
N GLU A 161 -2.38 32.86 -52.57
CA GLU A 161 -2.09 34.30 -52.42
C GLU A 161 -3.31 35.19 -52.79
N ASN A 162 -4.30 34.63 -53.51
CA ASN A 162 -5.49 35.38 -53.96
C ASN A 162 -6.59 35.50 -52.89
N ILE A 163 -6.43 34.84 -51.73
CA ILE A 163 -7.45 34.83 -50.67
C ILE A 163 -7.11 35.87 -49.62
N SER A 164 -8.09 36.72 -49.29
CA SER A 164 -7.89 37.78 -48.30
C SER A 164 -7.52 37.20 -46.92
N PRO A 165 -6.53 37.78 -46.21
CA PRO A 165 -6.17 37.39 -44.84
C PRO A 165 -7.36 37.40 -43.87
N GLU A 166 -8.36 38.25 -44.11
CA GLU A 166 -9.57 38.34 -43.30
C GLU A 166 -10.48 37.12 -43.47
N GLU A 167 -10.59 36.59 -44.69
CA GLU A 167 -11.37 35.39 -45.01
C GLU A 167 -10.75 34.15 -44.36
N VAL A 168 -9.42 34.02 -44.43
CA VAL A 168 -8.67 32.95 -43.76
C VAL A 168 -8.88 33.02 -42.24
N LYS A 169 -8.87 34.24 -41.66
CA LYS A 169 -9.12 34.47 -40.23
C LYS A 169 -10.55 34.09 -39.84
N CYS A 170 -11.55 34.47 -40.64
CA CYS A 170 -12.95 34.12 -40.42
C CYS A 170 -13.17 32.60 -40.49
N TYR A 171 -12.62 31.94 -41.51
CA TYR A 171 -12.72 30.49 -41.69
C TYR A 171 -12.02 29.72 -40.55
N ARG A 172 -10.86 30.19 -40.09
CA ARG A 172 -10.17 29.64 -38.91
C ARG A 172 -11.01 29.75 -37.64
N LYS A 173 -11.65 30.91 -37.39
CA LYS A 173 -12.56 31.09 -36.23
C LYS A 173 -13.72 30.11 -36.29
N ARG A 174 -14.32 29.93 -37.47
CA ARG A 174 -15.42 28.99 -37.70
C ARG A 174 -15.03 27.54 -37.42
N ILE A 175 -13.84 27.11 -37.86
CA ILE A 175 -13.34 25.75 -37.57
C ILE A 175 -13.15 25.56 -36.07
N LYS A 176 -12.49 26.51 -35.38
CA LYS A 176 -12.29 26.43 -33.92
C LYS A 176 -13.61 26.28 -33.16
N TYR A 177 -14.64 27.03 -33.55
CA TYR A 177 -15.97 26.95 -32.96
C TYR A 177 -16.64 25.58 -33.19
N ILE A 178 -16.53 25.03 -34.40
CA ILE A 178 -17.05 23.69 -34.70
C ILE A 178 -16.30 22.63 -33.89
N GLU A 179 -14.98 22.76 -33.74
CA GLU A 179 -14.16 21.85 -32.93
C GLU A 179 -14.53 21.89 -31.45
N SER A 180 -14.77 23.08 -30.88
CA SER A 180 -15.16 23.20 -29.47
C SER A 180 -16.51 22.54 -29.23
N ILE A 181 -17.50 22.79 -30.08
CA ILE A 181 -18.82 22.13 -30.00
C ILE A 181 -18.68 20.63 -30.16
N PHE A 182 -17.91 20.17 -31.16
CA PHE A 182 -17.70 18.75 -31.39
C PHE A 182 -17.07 18.07 -30.18
N LYS A 183 -16.07 18.70 -29.55
CA LYS A 183 -15.39 18.20 -28.36
C LYS A 183 -16.36 18.07 -27.19
N GLU A 184 -17.18 19.08 -26.96
CA GLU A 184 -18.17 19.10 -25.88
C GLU A 184 -19.29 18.08 -26.10
N LEU A 185 -19.87 18.02 -27.30
CA LEU A 185 -20.87 17.01 -27.66
C LEU A 185 -20.34 15.60 -27.52
N LYS A 186 -19.11 15.34 -27.99
CA LYS A 186 -18.47 14.03 -27.83
C LYS A 186 -18.25 13.70 -26.36
N ARG A 187 -17.87 14.69 -25.53
CA ARG A 187 -17.68 14.50 -24.09
C ARG A 187 -18.98 14.05 -23.42
N VAL A 188 -20.07 14.81 -23.63
CA VAL A 188 -21.37 14.56 -22.97
C VAL A 188 -22.05 13.31 -23.50
N LYS A 189 -22.05 13.09 -24.81
CA LYS A 189 -22.79 11.97 -25.43
C LYS A 189 -22.03 10.65 -25.51
N TYR A 190 -20.70 10.66 -25.40
CA TYR A 190 -19.89 9.45 -25.51
C TYR A 190 -18.87 9.32 -24.39
N THR A 191 -17.93 10.26 -24.23
CA THR A 191 -16.78 10.06 -23.35
C THR A 191 -17.18 9.82 -21.90
N VAL A 192 -18.09 10.61 -21.34
CA VAL A 192 -18.55 10.47 -19.95
C VAL A 192 -19.42 9.22 -19.77
N PRO A 193 -20.46 8.96 -20.58
CA PRO A 193 -21.23 7.71 -20.43
C PRO A 193 -20.37 6.46 -20.62
N PHE A 194 -19.45 6.48 -21.59
CA PHE A 194 -18.59 5.34 -21.89
C PHE A 194 -17.51 5.11 -20.83
N SER A 195 -17.07 6.14 -20.11
CA SER A 195 -16.07 5.98 -19.05
C SER A 195 -16.57 5.12 -17.89
N HIS A 196 -17.89 5.00 -17.71
CA HIS A 196 -18.49 4.12 -16.71
C HIS A 196 -18.35 2.64 -17.09
N PHE A 197 -18.17 2.31 -18.37
CA PHE A 197 -17.98 0.93 -18.79
C PHE A 197 -16.51 0.52 -18.71
N ARG A 198 -16.26 -0.63 -18.10
CA ARG A 198 -14.92 -1.22 -17.95
C ARG A 198 -14.98 -2.73 -18.14
N THR A 199 -13.84 -3.29 -18.54
CA THR A 199 -13.64 -4.73 -18.51
C THR A 199 -12.96 -5.10 -17.21
N LEU A 200 -13.54 -6.07 -16.51
CA LEU A 200 -13.09 -6.58 -15.23
C LEU A 200 -12.51 -7.98 -15.42
N ALA A 201 -11.22 -8.13 -15.11
CA ALA A 201 -10.54 -9.40 -14.94
C ALA A 201 -10.53 -9.77 -13.45
N LYS A 202 -10.69 -11.06 -13.14
CA LYS A 202 -10.68 -11.59 -11.77
C LYS A 202 -9.52 -12.56 -11.63
N GLY A 203 -8.64 -12.31 -10.67
CA GLY A 203 -7.47 -13.15 -10.42
C GLY A 203 -7.34 -13.50 -8.93
N PRO A 204 -6.80 -14.69 -8.58
CA PRO A 204 -6.39 -14.97 -7.22
C PRO A 204 -5.18 -14.11 -6.86
N LYS A 205 -5.20 -13.53 -5.66
CA LYS A 205 -4.04 -12.89 -5.03
C LYS A 205 -3.90 -13.41 -3.61
N TYR A 206 -2.75 -13.18 -3.02
CA TYR A 206 -2.39 -13.73 -1.73
C TYR A 206 -2.00 -12.64 -0.74
N TYR A 207 -2.34 -12.87 0.51
CA TYR A 207 -2.05 -12.02 1.65
C TYR A 207 -1.42 -12.86 2.75
N GLU A 208 -0.25 -12.45 3.24
CA GLU A 208 0.37 -13.07 4.41
C GLU A 208 -0.28 -12.54 5.69
N ILE A 209 -0.53 -13.42 6.65
CA ILE A 209 -1.12 -13.08 7.95
C ILE A 209 -0.33 -13.82 9.02
N LEU A 210 0.29 -13.06 9.92
CA LEU A 210 0.85 -13.60 11.15
C LEU A 210 -0.30 -13.93 12.12
N CYS A 211 -0.19 -15.02 12.84
CA CYS A 211 -1.15 -15.46 13.85
C CYS A 211 -0.47 -15.63 15.20
N ASP A 212 -1.23 -15.42 16.27
CA ASP A 212 -0.81 -15.64 17.66
C ASP A 212 0.46 -14.83 17.98
N ILE A 213 0.35 -13.51 17.83
CA ILE A 213 1.46 -12.57 17.96
C ILE A 213 1.51 -12.05 19.39
N GLU A 214 2.71 -12.05 19.96
CA GLU A 214 3.03 -11.46 21.25
C GLU A 214 4.23 -10.52 21.06
N LEU A 215 4.11 -9.28 21.52
CA LEU A 215 5.14 -8.27 21.36
C LEU A 215 5.43 -7.62 22.71
N VAL A 216 6.71 -7.34 22.94
CA VAL A 216 7.17 -6.40 23.95
C VAL A 216 7.85 -5.26 23.21
N ILE A 217 7.42 -4.04 23.49
CA ILE A 217 7.87 -2.84 22.82
C ILE A 217 8.39 -1.88 23.89
N HIS A 218 9.60 -1.39 23.72
CA HIS A 218 10.15 -0.34 24.56
C HIS A 218 10.17 0.98 23.81
N ILE A 219 9.70 2.04 24.45
CA ILE A 219 9.63 3.39 23.87
C ILE A 219 10.42 4.34 24.75
N VAL A 220 11.34 5.08 24.15
CA VAL A 220 12.10 6.16 24.79
C VAL A 220 11.81 7.46 24.05
N THR A 221 11.37 8.48 24.79
CA THR A 221 11.01 9.80 24.27
C THR A 221 11.14 10.84 25.38
N ASP A 222 10.77 12.10 25.13
CA ASP A 222 10.78 13.14 26.16
C ASP A 222 9.69 12.90 27.22
N ASP A 223 9.88 13.47 28.42
CA ASP A 223 8.99 13.23 29.57
C ASP A 223 7.53 13.60 29.30
N ASN A 224 7.26 14.65 28.50
CA ASN A 224 5.88 15.03 28.19
C ASN A 224 5.22 13.98 27.29
N THR A 225 5.91 13.57 26.23
CA THR A 225 5.42 12.52 25.33
C THR A 225 5.28 11.18 26.06
N MET A 226 6.17 10.85 27.02
CA MET A 226 6.03 9.63 27.83
C MET A 226 4.74 9.65 28.67
N ASN A 227 4.45 10.76 29.34
CA ASN A 227 3.22 10.90 30.14
C ASN A 227 1.96 10.79 29.26
N ASP A 228 1.96 11.47 28.12
CA ASP A 228 0.85 11.40 27.17
C ASP A 228 0.59 9.96 26.71
N ILE A 229 1.64 9.18 26.42
CA ILE A 229 1.52 7.78 26.02
C ILE A 229 0.88 6.97 27.15
N MET A 230 1.36 7.12 28.39
CA MET A 230 0.84 6.39 29.54
C MET A 230 -0.64 6.69 29.80
N GLU A 231 -1.05 7.96 29.66
CA GLU A 231 -2.44 8.38 29.85
C GLU A 231 -3.38 7.89 28.72
N ASN A 232 -2.86 7.75 27.50
CA ASN A 232 -3.67 7.46 26.31
C ASN A 232 -3.51 6.03 25.77
N ILE A 233 -2.75 5.16 26.44
CA ILE A 233 -2.49 3.80 25.94
C ILE A 233 -3.78 2.98 25.78
N GLY A 234 -4.81 3.25 26.58
CA GLY A 234 -6.13 2.64 26.44
C GLY A 234 -6.82 2.90 25.10
N ASN A 235 -6.37 3.90 24.33
CA ASN A 235 -6.85 4.19 22.98
C ASN A 235 -6.12 3.39 21.88
N LEU A 236 -5.11 2.59 22.23
CA LEU A 236 -4.38 1.75 21.28
C LEU A 236 -5.26 0.59 20.81
N THR A 237 -5.86 0.77 19.64
CA THR A 237 -6.83 -0.19 19.09
C THR A 237 -6.21 -1.23 18.17
N ALA A 238 -5.15 -0.88 17.45
CA ALA A 238 -4.49 -1.75 16.47
C ALA A 238 -3.07 -1.29 16.17
N ILE A 239 -2.18 -2.25 15.88
CA ILE A 239 -0.87 -2.01 15.27
C ILE A 239 -0.87 -2.64 13.88
N GLY A 240 -0.55 -1.85 12.86
CA GLY A 240 -0.67 -2.24 11.45
C GLY A 240 -2.03 -1.86 10.87
N ARG A 241 -2.85 -2.85 10.53
CA ARG A 241 -4.17 -2.60 9.91
C ARG A 241 -5.22 -2.31 10.97
N GLY A 242 -6.16 -1.43 10.66
CA GLY A 242 -7.19 -1.01 11.61
C GLY A 242 -8.16 -2.11 12.04
N GLU A 243 -8.26 -3.20 11.27
CA GLU A 243 -9.06 -4.39 11.62
C GLU A 243 -8.31 -5.42 12.50
N ASP A 244 -7.00 -5.29 12.65
CA ASP A 244 -6.15 -6.23 13.40
C ASP A 244 -5.99 -5.74 14.85
N PHE A 245 -6.98 -6.05 15.69
CA PHE A 245 -7.06 -5.54 17.07
C PHE A 245 -5.87 -5.93 17.94
N VAL A 246 -5.52 -5.04 18.87
CA VAL A 246 -4.49 -5.22 19.89
C VAL A 246 -5.14 -5.41 21.26
N GLU A 247 -4.63 -6.37 22.01
CA GLU A 247 -4.86 -6.51 23.45
C GLU A 247 -3.61 -5.99 24.18
N VAL A 248 -3.80 -4.99 25.05
CA VAL A 248 -2.73 -4.46 25.90
C VAL A 248 -2.73 -5.22 27.22
N LEU A 249 -1.65 -5.98 27.46
CA LEU A 249 -1.48 -6.76 28.68
C LEU A 249 -0.82 -5.93 29.78
N GLU A 250 0.20 -5.16 29.41
CA GLU A 250 0.96 -4.31 30.33
C GLU A 250 1.38 -3.02 29.64
N CYS A 251 1.30 -1.91 30.35
CA CYS A 251 1.95 -0.65 30.00
C CYS A 251 2.56 -0.07 31.28
N ALA A 252 3.89 -0.09 31.38
CA ALA A 252 4.61 0.29 32.58
C ALA A 252 5.79 1.19 32.25
N GLN A 253 6.07 2.15 33.13
CA GLN A 253 7.32 2.89 33.07
C GLN A 253 8.41 2.02 33.72
N THR A 254 9.56 1.92 33.04
CA THR A 254 10.72 1.14 33.50
C THR A 254 12.01 1.96 33.42
N GLU A 255 13.03 1.49 34.13
CA GLU A 255 14.37 2.04 34.11
C GLU A 255 15.32 1.04 33.45
N LEU A 256 15.89 1.46 32.33
CA LEU A 256 16.86 0.70 31.55
C LEU A 256 18.26 0.83 32.15
N THR A 257 18.95 -0.29 32.31
CA THR A 257 20.35 -0.37 32.76
C THR A 257 21.25 -0.81 31.62
N GLU A 258 22.54 -0.51 31.70
CA GLU A 258 23.53 -1.10 30.80
C GLU A 258 23.64 -2.60 31.07
N VAL A 259 24.26 -3.35 30.15
CA VAL A 259 24.58 -4.77 30.36
C VAL A 259 25.72 -4.82 31.38
N ASP A 260 25.39 -5.10 32.64
CA ASP A 260 26.30 -5.11 33.77
C ASP A 260 26.71 -6.52 34.24
N GLU A 261 26.05 -7.53 33.68
CA GLU A 261 26.28 -8.95 33.92
C GLU A 261 26.02 -9.73 32.63
N ASP A 262 26.59 -10.94 32.57
CA ASP A 262 26.37 -11.84 31.46
C ASP A 262 24.92 -12.33 31.45
N VAL A 263 24.27 -12.26 30.28
CA VAL A 263 22.86 -12.64 30.11
C VAL A 263 22.74 -13.75 29.08
N ASP A 264 22.30 -14.92 29.54
CA ASP A 264 21.89 -16.04 28.71
C ASP A 264 20.38 -15.96 28.41
N TYR A 265 20.02 -16.20 27.14
CA TYR A 265 18.64 -16.25 26.67
C TYR A 265 18.25 -17.67 26.28
N GLU A 266 16.98 -18.02 26.46
CA GLU A 266 16.44 -19.31 26.08
C GLU A 266 16.06 -19.36 24.59
N LYS A 267 16.02 -20.57 24.03
CA LYS A 267 15.64 -20.78 22.62
C LYS A 267 14.20 -20.39 22.28
N ASP A 268 13.33 -20.25 23.27
CA ASP A 268 11.93 -19.84 23.09
C ASP A 268 11.67 -18.35 23.42
N ASP A 269 12.74 -17.59 23.64
CA ASP A 269 12.67 -16.14 23.83
C ASP A 269 12.26 -15.39 22.56
N PHE A 270 12.00 -14.10 22.72
CA PHE A 270 11.54 -13.24 21.65
C PHE A 270 12.59 -13.06 20.55
N ASP A 271 12.14 -13.11 19.29
CA ASP A 271 12.92 -12.56 18.20
C ASP A 271 12.94 -11.02 18.34
N VAL A 272 14.04 -10.38 17.91
CA VAL A 272 14.27 -8.94 18.04
C VAL A 272 14.52 -8.30 16.68
N TYR A 273 14.25 -6.99 16.58
CA TYR A 273 14.87 -6.15 15.57
C TYR A 273 16.08 -5.44 16.15
N MET A 274 17.26 -5.91 15.75
CA MET A 274 18.55 -5.34 16.15
C MET A 274 19.09 -4.42 15.05
N PRO A 275 19.19 -3.10 15.27
CA PRO A 275 19.98 -2.23 14.41
C PRO A 275 21.38 -2.79 14.16
N VAL A 276 21.82 -2.77 12.90
CA VAL A 276 23.08 -3.41 12.49
C VAL A 276 24.29 -2.86 13.27
N GLU A 277 24.25 -1.59 13.67
CA GLU A 277 25.30 -0.92 14.44
C GLU A 277 25.58 -1.64 15.78
N TYR A 278 24.55 -2.12 16.48
CA TYR A 278 24.73 -2.87 17.72
C TYR A 278 25.50 -4.17 17.51
N TYR A 279 25.24 -4.87 16.41
CA TYR A 279 25.96 -6.09 16.08
C TYR A 279 27.40 -5.79 15.66
N GLU A 280 27.63 -4.76 14.84
CA GLU A 280 28.96 -4.38 14.39
C GLU A 280 29.88 -3.96 15.55
N GLU A 281 29.32 -3.31 16.57
CA GLU A 281 30.08 -2.89 17.76
C GLU A 281 30.33 -4.02 18.76
N ASN A 282 29.43 -5.01 18.84
CA ASN A 282 29.43 -6.02 19.92
C ASN A 282 29.59 -7.47 19.43
N GLN A 283 29.95 -7.71 18.16
CA GLN A 283 30.03 -9.06 17.58
C GLN A 283 30.90 -10.04 18.39
N SER A 284 31.94 -9.55 19.08
CA SER A 284 32.82 -10.38 19.91
C SER A 284 32.22 -10.71 21.29
N ASP A 285 31.25 -9.90 21.74
CA ASP A 285 30.71 -9.87 23.09
C ASP A 285 29.24 -10.32 23.13
N MET A 286 28.69 -10.75 21.98
CA MET A 286 27.32 -11.26 21.87
C MET A 286 27.23 -12.46 20.92
N ASP A 287 26.25 -13.32 21.15
CA ASP A 287 25.91 -14.41 20.24
C ASP A 287 24.44 -14.34 19.82
N ILE A 288 24.17 -14.67 18.56
CA ILE A 288 22.82 -14.71 17.98
C ILE A 288 22.50 -16.12 17.49
N ILE A 289 21.29 -16.59 17.77
CA ILE A 289 20.87 -17.94 17.41
C ILE A 289 20.77 -18.03 15.89
N SER A 290 21.61 -18.89 15.31
CA SER A 290 21.47 -19.30 13.92
C SER A 290 20.42 -20.40 13.79
N LYS A 291 19.31 -20.09 13.12
CA LYS A 291 18.29 -21.10 12.73
C LYS A 291 18.73 -21.96 11.53
N THR A 292 19.99 -21.85 11.07
CA THR A 292 20.53 -22.63 9.94
C THR A 292 21.63 -23.60 10.39
N ASP A 293 21.45 -24.88 10.06
CA ASP A 293 22.51 -25.90 10.13
C ASP A 293 23.66 -25.50 9.19
N GLY A 294 24.72 -24.90 9.73
CA GLY A 294 25.87 -24.48 8.91
C GLY A 294 26.86 -23.49 9.52
N GLY A 295 26.67 -23.04 10.77
CA GLY A 295 27.69 -22.25 11.48
C GLY A 295 27.83 -20.77 11.07
N TYR A 296 26.89 -20.22 10.29
CA TYR A 296 26.80 -18.78 10.06
C TYR A 296 25.96 -18.13 11.18
N ALA A 297 26.48 -17.08 11.84
CA ALA A 297 25.69 -16.24 12.75
C ALA A 297 24.43 -15.74 12.01
N GLY A 298 23.26 -16.12 12.51
CA GLY A 298 22.04 -16.16 11.72
C GLY A 298 21.11 -14.97 11.95
N GLY A 299 20.49 -14.50 10.87
CA GLY A 299 19.46 -13.46 10.92
C GLY A 299 19.05 -13.01 9.52
N THR A 300 17.92 -12.31 9.41
CA THR A 300 17.48 -11.71 8.15
C THR A 300 17.66 -10.20 8.20
N LYS A 301 18.47 -9.65 7.28
CA LYS A 301 18.66 -8.19 7.20
C LYS A 301 17.47 -7.52 6.51
N TYR A 302 16.93 -6.49 7.14
CA TYR A 302 15.88 -5.63 6.62
C TYR A 302 16.32 -4.16 6.60
N PHE A 303 15.83 -3.39 5.63
CA PHE A 303 15.85 -1.93 5.70
C PHE A 303 14.50 -1.48 6.27
N MET A 304 14.46 -1.22 7.58
CA MET A 304 13.25 -1.00 8.33
C MET A 304 12.82 0.47 8.28
N PRO A 305 11.59 0.79 7.87
CA PRO A 305 11.11 2.18 7.89
C PRO A 305 10.92 2.65 9.34
N LYS A 306 11.65 3.70 9.74
CA LYS A 306 11.56 4.32 11.06
C LYS A 306 10.58 5.48 11.07
N ASP A 307 10.86 6.50 10.28
CA ASP A 307 10.01 7.67 10.10
C ASP A 307 9.95 8.08 8.63
N TYR A 308 9.21 9.14 8.31
CA TYR A 308 9.14 9.63 6.94
C TYR A 308 8.95 11.14 6.86
N VAL A 309 9.45 11.73 5.78
CA VAL A 309 9.09 13.07 5.34
C VAL A 309 8.07 12.99 4.21
N VAL A 310 7.24 14.02 4.07
CA VAL A 310 6.24 14.07 3.00
C VAL A 310 6.67 15.08 1.94
N GLU A 311 6.98 14.57 0.76
CA GLU A 311 7.31 15.36 -0.42
C GLU A 311 6.06 15.59 -1.28
N GLN A 312 5.94 16.80 -1.84
CA GLN A 312 4.94 17.08 -2.86
C GLN A 312 5.48 16.79 -4.26
N ILE A 313 4.73 16.00 -5.02
CA ILE A 313 5.03 15.66 -6.41
C ILE A 313 4.09 16.44 -7.33
N LYS A 314 4.52 16.65 -8.58
CA LYS A 314 3.71 17.23 -9.65
C LYS A 314 2.30 16.64 -9.67
N GLY A 315 1.30 17.52 -9.72
CA GLY A 315 -0.12 17.13 -9.70
C GLY A 315 -0.76 17.12 -8.31
N GLY A 316 -0.11 17.69 -7.28
CA GLY A 316 -0.65 17.79 -5.92
C GLY A 316 -0.64 16.46 -5.14
N MET A 317 0.08 15.45 -5.65
CA MET A 317 0.22 14.16 -4.99
C MET A 317 1.28 14.24 -3.89
N ARG A 318 1.00 13.64 -2.74
CA ARG A 318 1.94 13.53 -1.62
C ARG A 318 2.63 12.17 -1.67
N LYS A 319 3.96 12.15 -1.57
CA LYS A 319 4.77 10.93 -1.44
C LYS A 319 5.44 10.94 -0.07
N ARG A 320 5.39 9.81 0.62
CA ARG A 320 6.19 9.58 1.82
C ARG A 320 7.56 9.08 1.39
N VAL A 321 8.61 9.69 1.91
CA VAL A 321 9.99 9.26 1.76
C VAL A 321 10.45 8.80 3.13
N PHE A 322 10.60 7.48 3.28
CA PHE A 322 10.93 6.86 4.56
C PHE A 322 12.43 6.96 4.84
N ASN A 323 12.77 7.35 6.06
CA ASN A 323 14.08 7.09 6.62
C ASN A 323 14.13 5.62 7.04
N ARG A 324 15.14 4.88 6.58
CA ARG A 324 15.24 3.45 6.80
C ARG A 324 16.48 3.10 7.62
N VAL A 325 16.28 2.34 8.69
CA VAL A 325 17.35 1.82 9.55
C VAL A 325 17.67 0.39 9.13
N PRO A 326 18.93 0.05 8.85
CA PRO A 326 19.31 -1.34 8.60
C PRO A 326 19.23 -2.14 9.91
N VAL A 327 18.43 -3.21 9.92
CA VAL A 327 18.24 -4.08 11.08
C VAL A 327 18.45 -5.55 10.73
N ILE A 328 18.84 -6.33 11.72
CA ILE A 328 18.90 -7.79 11.70
C ILE A 328 17.70 -8.29 12.49
N PHE A 329 16.85 -9.09 11.85
CA PHE A 329 15.85 -9.90 12.53
C PHE A 329 16.49 -11.21 12.96
N CYS A 330 16.65 -11.41 14.26
CA CYS A 330 17.33 -12.55 14.86
C CYS A 330 16.82 -12.79 16.27
N GLN A 331 17.32 -13.83 16.90
CA GLN A 331 17.14 -14.09 18.32
C GLN A 331 18.51 -14.02 18.98
N ILE A 332 18.60 -13.36 20.13
CA ILE A 332 19.85 -13.25 20.89
C ILE A 332 19.99 -14.52 21.72
N ASN A 333 21.20 -15.08 21.75
CA ASN A 333 21.53 -16.25 22.56
C ASN A 333 22.20 -15.80 23.87
N TYR A 334 23.15 -14.86 23.75
CA TYR A 334 23.99 -14.44 24.85
C TYR A 334 24.45 -12.98 24.68
N LEU A 335 24.58 -12.27 25.81
CA LEU A 335 25.22 -10.96 25.92
C LEU A 335 26.27 -11.01 27.04
N ASP A 336 27.49 -10.59 26.76
CA ASP A 336 28.52 -10.34 27.77
C ASP A 336 28.31 -8.97 28.43
N SER A 337 28.66 -8.86 29.70
CA SER A 337 28.83 -7.61 30.46
C SER A 337 29.61 -6.49 29.73
N GLY A 338 30.39 -6.81 28.70
CA GLY A 338 31.12 -5.85 27.86
C GLY A 338 30.29 -5.11 26.79
N CYS A 339 29.03 -5.51 26.55
CA CYS A 339 28.20 -4.97 25.47
C CYS A 339 27.94 -3.46 25.60
N LYS A 340 28.23 -2.71 24.54
CA LYS A 340 28.09 -1.25 24.49
C LYS A 340 26.79 -0.83 23.81
N GLY A 341 26.13 0.17 24.41
CA GLY A 341 24.92 0.80 23.87
C GLY A 341 23.65 -0.05 23.94
N ILE A 342 23.77 -1.35 24.20
CA ILE A 342 22.66 -2.26 24.49
C ILE A 342 22.19 -2.00 25.91
N MET A 343 20.88 -1.94 26.10
CA MET A 343 20.28 -1.72 27.41
C MET A 343 19.44 -2.94 27.81
N LEU A 344 19.26 -3.14 29.11
CA LEU A 344 18.43 -4.18 29.69
C LEU A 344 17.26 -3.56 30.45
N ASP A 345 16.09 -4.17 30.30
CA ASP A 345 14.94 -3.95 31.16
C ASP A 345 14.72 -5.21 32.01
N LYS A 346 15.09 -5.13 33.29
CA LYS A 346 14.94 -6.23 34.25
C LYS A 346 13.59 -6.07 34.96
N SER A 347 12.66 -6.99 34.71
CA SER A 347 11.32 -7.00 35.30
C SER A 347 11.03 -8.32 36.01
N GLU A 348 9.96 -8.38 36.81
CA GLU A 348 9.50 -9.64 37.42
C GLU A 348 9.16 -10.71 36.34
N ASN A 349 8.83 -10.27 35.13
CA ASN A 349 8.45 -11.12 34.00
C ASN A 349 9.65 -11.59 33.16
N GLY A 350 10.87 -11.18 33.51
CA GLY A 350 12.09 -11.53 32.80
C GLY A 350 12.96 -10.33 32.42
N ILE A 351 14.06 -10.62 31.73
CA ILE A 351 15.03 -9.65 31.22
C ILE A 351 14.76 -9.43 29.74
N TYR A 352 14.61 -8.17 29.33
CA TYR A 352 14.38 -7.80 27.94
C TYR A 352 15.54 -6.97 27.40
N THR A 353 16.07 -7.36 26.23
CA THR A 353 17.09 -6.59 25.54
C THR A 353 16.47 -5.40 24.80
N VAL A 354 16.89 -4.19 25.13
CA VAL A 354 16.39 -2.96 24.54
C VAL A 354 17.39 -2.42 23.52
N LEU A 355 17.00 -2.50 22.24
CA LEU A 355 17.80 -2.13 21.08
C LEU A 355 17.12 -0.94 20.38
N LEU A 356 17.50 0.27 20.80
CA LEU A 356 16.81 1.50 20.42
C LEU A 356 17.15 1.90 18.98
N ALA A 357 16.12 2.05 18.14
CA ALA A 357 16.27 2.48 16.75
C ALA A 357 15.82 3.90 16.50
#